data_AF-A0A7Y0S662-F1
#
_entry.id   AF-A0A7Y0S662-F1
#
_cell.length_a   1.000
_cell.length_b   1.000
_cell.length_c   1.000
_cell.angle_alpha   90.00
_cell.angle_beta   90.00
_cell.angle_gamma   90.00
#
_symmetry.space_group_name_H-M   'P 1'
#
loop_
_entity.id
_entity.type
_entity.pdbx_description
1 polymer ?
#
loop_
_entity_poly.entity_id
_entity_poly.type
_entity_poly.pdbx_seq_one_letter_code
_entity_poly.pdbx_strand_id
1 'polypeptide(L)'
;QLQQLANTITHNIGIIFGIVALILLLVKSIDHQADTLTLTSMAIYGASIIVLFLASTLYHAIPHPKAKRWLKTFDHCAIYLLIAGSYTPFLLVSLRTPLAFGLMIVIWSIALIGIIMKVAFVYRFKKLSLMTYLVMG
;
A
#
# COMPACT_ATOMS: atom_id res chain seq x y z
N GLN A 1 -25.26 4.69 -7.83
CA GLN A 1 -24.71 6.03 -7.56
C GLN A 1 -24.32 6.19 -6.10
N LEU A 2 -25.21 5.89 -5.13
CA LEU A 2 -24.92 5.94 -3.69
C LEU A 2 -23.67 5.15 -3.26
N GLN A 3 -23.49 3.92 -3.76
CA GLN A 3 -22.32 3.09 -3.41
C GLN A 3 -20.97 3.66 -3.88
N GLN A 4 -20.93 4.33 -5.04
CA GLN A 4 -19.70 4.97 -5.53
C GLN A 4 -19.38 6.25 -4.76
N LEU A 5 -20.42 6.99 -4.34
CA LEU A 5 -20.27 8.17 -3.49
C LEU A 5 -19.76 7.77 -2.10
N ALA A 6 -20.36 6.75 -1.48
CA ALA A 6 -19.92 6.21 -0.20
C ALA A 6 -18.46 5.75 -0.23
N ASN A 7 -18.07 4.98 -1.27
CA ASN A 7 -16.67 4.59 -1.44
C ASN A 7 -15.74 5.80 -1.59
N THR A 8 -16.11 6.79 -2.39
CA THR A 8 -15.25 7.98 -2.58
C THR A 8 -15.07 8.74 -1.26
N ILE A 9 -16.12 8.87 -0.45
CA ILE A 9 -16.07 9.53 0.85
C ILE A 9 -15.19 8.76 1.83
N THR A 10 -15.39 7.44 1.96
CA THR A 10 -14.60 6.63 2.91
C THR A 10 -13.12 6.62 2.56
N HIS A 11 -12.78 6.62 1.28
CA HIS A 11 -11.39 6.61 0.85
C HIS A 11 -10.74 7.99 1.00
N ASN A 12 -11.45 9.09 0.71
CA ASN A 12 -10.96 10.45 0.98
C ASN A 12 -10.65 10.65 2.46
N ILE A 13 -11.53 10.18 3.34
CA ILE A 13 -11.32 10.17 4.78
C ILE A 13 -10.05 9.35 5.12
N GLY A 14 -9.89 8.18 4.49
CA GLY A 14 -8.69 7.35 4.59
C GLY A 14 -7.40 8.07 4.19
N ILE A 15 -7.41 8.91 3.14
CA ILE A 15 -6.25 9.73 2.74
C ILE A 15 -5.88 10.70 3.86
N ILE A 16 -6.87 11.44 4.39
CA ILE A 16 -6.63 12.44 5.44
C ILE A 16 -6.06 11.75 6.70
N PHE A 17 -6.69 10.66 7.15
CA PHE A 17 -6.17 9.89 8.28
C PHE A 17 -4.79 9.30 7.99
N GLY A 18 -4.51 8.85 6.77
CA GLY A 18 -3.20 8.36 6.36
C GLY A 18 -2.11 9.42 6.43
N ILE A 19 -2.39 10.65 5.96
CA ILE A 19 -1.47 11.79 6.08
C ILE A 19 -1.22 12.14 7.54
N VAL A 20 -2.28 12.25 8.34
CA VAL A 20 -2.15 12.53 9.78
C VAL A 20 -1.34 11.44 10.48
N ALA A 21 -1.62 10.17 10.21
CA ALA A 21 -0.88 9.05 10.77
C ALA A 21 0.61 9.08 10.37
N LEU A 22 0.92 9.34 9.10
CA LEU A 22 2.30 9.48 8.64
C LEU A 22 3.03 10.61 9.37
N ILE A 23 2.41 11.79 9.47
CA ILE A 23 3.01 12.93 10.18
C ILE A 23 3.26 12.56 11.65
N LEU A 24 2.28 11.99 12.34
CA LEU A 24 2.42 11.59 13.74
C LEU A 24 3.52 10.54 13.94
N LEU A 25 3.63 9.55 13.05
CA LEU A 25 4.68 8.54 13.10
C LEU A 25 6.08 9.16 12.91
N LEU A 26 6.22 10.09 11.96
CA LEU A 26 7.50 10.76 11.70
C LEU A 26 7.90 11.69 12.84
N VAL A 27 6.98 12.53 13.34
CA VAL A 27 7.22 13.41 14.49
C VAL A 27 7.64 12.58 15.70
N LYS A 28 6.88 11.54 16.05
CA LYS A 28 7.22 10.66 17.16
C LYS A 28 8.58 9.96 16.98
N SER A 29 8.91 9.55 15.75
CA SER A 29 10.22 8.95 15.46
C SER A 29 11.35 9.95 15.68
N ILE A 30 11.18 11.20 15.26
CA ILE A 30 12.17 12.27 15.45
C ILE A 30 12.30 12.63 16.93
N ASP A 31 11.19 12.77 17.65
CA ASP A 31 11.18 13.09 19.08
C ASP A 31 11.91 12.04 19.92
N HIS A 32 11.81 10.77 19.52
CA HIS A 32 12.54 9.65 20.15
C HIS A 32 13.96 9.44 19.60
N GLN A 33 14.49 10.38 18.80
CA GLN A 33 15.83 10.30 18.17
C GLN A 33 16.04 8.98 17.42
N ALA A 34 15.00 8.51 16.72
CA ALA A 34 15.08 7.26 15.99
C ALA A 34 16.10 7.33 14.85
N ASP A 35 16.75 6.20 14.57
CA ASP A 35 17.69 6.07 13.47
C ASP A 35 17.01 6.18 12.09
N THR A 36 17.84 6.40 11.06
CA THR A 36 17.38 6.53 9.67
C THR A 36 16.56 5.33 9.20
N LEU A 37 16.89 4.12 9.68
CA LEU A 37 16.14 2.91 9.35
C LEU A 37 14.70 2.96 9.86
N THR A 38 14.48 3.40 11.11
CA THR A 38 13.14 3.58 11.67
C THR A 38 12.35 4.63 10.90
N LEU A 39 12.97 5.79 10.66
CA LEU A 39 12.31 6.89 9.97
C LEU A 39 11.86 6.47 8.56
N THR A 40 12.75 5.78 7.84
CA THR A 40 12.48 5.27 6.49
C THR A 40 11.37 4.22 6.51
N SER A 41 11.37 3.32 7.49
CA SER A 41 10.36 2.26 7.62
C SER A 41 8.97 2.82 7.91
N MET A 42 8.88 3.82 8.80
CA MET A 42 7.61 4.51 9.09
C MET A 42 7.13 5.34 7.89
N ALA A 43 8.03 5.99 7.16
CA ALA A 43 7.70 6.73 5.95
C ALA A 43 7.12 5.81 4.87
N ILE A 44 7.75 4.65 4.63
CA ILE A 44 7.28 3.65 3.68
C ILE A 44 5.87 3.18 4.02
N TYR A 45 5.61 2.87 5.30
CA TYR A 45 4.30 2.43 5.76
C TYR A 45 3.23 3.52 5.60
N GLY A 46 3.48 4.74 6.06
CA GLY A 46 2.49 5.82 5.92
C GLY A 46 2.26 6.21 4.45
N ALA A 47 3.30 6.22 3.62
CA ALA A 47 3.16 6.48 2.18
C ALA A 47 2.32 5.41 1.48
N SER A 48 2.48 4.12 1.83
CA SER A 48 1.70 3.05 1.19
C SER A 48 0.21 3.14 1.52
N ILE A 49 -0.16 3.55 2.74
CA ILE A 49 -1.56 3.85 3.12
C ILE A 49 -2.14 4.97 2.25
N ILE A 50 -1.40 6.08 2.12
CA ILE A 50 -1.84 7.23 1.34
C ILE A 50 -2.02 6.82 -0.13
N VAL A 51 -1.06 6.08 -0.69
CA VAL A 51 -1.12 5.58 -2.07
C VAL A 51 -2.33 4.68 -2.29
N LEU A 52 -2.64 3.76 -1.35
CA LEU A 52 -3.83 2.91 -1.44
C LEU A 52 -5.11 3.75 -1.55
N PHE A 53 -5.33 4.63 -0.58
CA PHE A 53 -6.58 5.40 -0.54
C PHE A 53 -6.67 6.40 -1.69
N LEU A 54 -5.56 6.98 -2.14
CA LEU A 54 -5.50 7.84 -3.31
C LEU A 54 -5.83 7.07 -4.60
N ALA A 55 -5.21 5.91 -4.80
CA ALA A 55 -5.46 5.07 -5.97
C ALA A 55 -6.93 4.69 -6.09
N SER A 56 -7.54 4.29 -4.98
CA SER A 56 -8.94 3.90 -4.92
C SER A 56 -9.90 5.07 -5.15
N THR A 57 -9.60 6.21 -4.54
CA THR A 57 -10.34 7.45 -4.76
C THR A 57 -10.35 7.83 -6.24
N LEU A 58 -9.17 7.85 -6.89
CA LEU A 58 -9.06 8.18 -8.30
C LEU A 58 -9.84 7.19 -9.18
N TYR A 59 -9.77 5.89 -8.89
CA TYR A 59 -10.52 4.85 -9.62
C TYR A 59 -12.04 5.06 -9.55
N HIS A 60 -12.56 5.46 -8.39
CA HIS A 60 -13.99 5.69 -8.20
C HIS A 60 -14.46 7.05 -8.72
N ALA A 61 -13.63 8.09 -8.61
CA ALA A 61 -13.97 9.46 -9.00
C ALA A 61 -13.92 9.69 -10.52
N ILE A 62 -13.00 9.03 -11.24
CA ILE A 62 -12.79 9.29 -12.68
C ILE A 62 -13.67 8.35 -13.53
N PRO A 63 -14.64 8.87 -14.32
CA PRO A 63 -15.53 8.04 -15.13
C PRO A 63 -14.92 7.67 -16.49
N HIS A 64 -13.85 8.32 -16.93
CA HIS A 64 -13.31 8.18 -18.28
C HIS A 64 -12.84 6.73 -18.57
N PRO A 65 -13.36 6.05 -19.60
CA PRO A 65 -13.26 4.59 -19.76
C PRO A 65 -11.82 4.09 -19.97
N LYS A 66 -10.96 4.85 -20.67
CA LYS A 66 -9.54 4.47 -20.83
C LYS A 66 -8.75 4.65 -19.52
N ALA A 67 -9.00 5.74 -18.80
CA ALA A 67 -8.33 6.03 -17.52
C ALA A 67 -8.77 5.04 -16.43
N LYS A 68 -10.06 4.71 -16.41
CA LYS A 68 -10.65 3.78 -15.44
C LYS A 68 -10.00 2.40 -15.44
N ARG A 69 -9.50 1.93 -16.59
CA ARG A 69 -8.75 0.67 -16.70
C ARG A 69 -7.42 0.75 -15.95
N TRP A 70 -6.63 1.79 -16.21
CA TRP A 70 -5.34 2.01 -15.56
C TRP A 70 -5.48 2.26 -14.06
N LEU A 71 -6.45 3.09 -13.68
CA LEU A 71 -6.73 3.39 -12.28
C LEU A 71 -7.17 2.15 -11.49
N LYS A 72 -7.93 1.25 -12.13
CA LYS A 72 -8.27 -0.03 -11.52
C LYS A 72 -7.03 -0.87 -11.26
N THR A 73 -6.13 -0.98 -12.23
CA THR A 73 -4.87 -1.70 -12.04
C THR A 73 -4.03 -1.07 -10.93
N PHE A 74 -3.93 0.25 -10.91
CA PHE A 74 -3.19 1.00 -9.89
C PHE A 74 -3.75 0.79 -8.48
N ASP A 75 -5.08 0.84 -8.31
CA ASP A 75 -5.78 0.54 -7.06
C ASP A 75 -5.44 -0.86 -6.53
N HIS A 76 -5.39 -1.86 -7.42
CA HIS A 76 -5.00 -3.23 -7.05
C HIS A 76 -3.50 -3.36 -6.72
N CYS A 77 -2.64 -2.64 -7.44
CA CYS A 77 -1.21 -2.60 -7.15
C CYS A 77 -0.92 -1.98 -5.79
N ALA A 78 -1.69 -0.96 -5.42
CA ALA A 78 -1.53 -0.27 -4.14
C ALA A 78 -1.83 -1.19 -2.93
N ILE A 79 -2.65 -2.23 -3.09
CA ILE A 79 -2.85 -3.25 -2.05
C ILE A 79 -1.55 -4.02 -1.78
N TYR A 80 -0.81 -4.46 -2.82
CA TYR A 80 0.48 -5.13 -2.64
C TYR A 80 1.49 -4.21 -1.95
N LEU A 81 1.51 -2.92 -2.32
CA LEU A 81 2.36 -1.92 -1.68
C LEU A 81 1.99 -1.71 -0.22
N LEU A 82 0.71 -1.68 0.13
CA LEU A 82 0.27 -1.54 1.52
C LEU A 82 0.71 -2.73 2.36
N ILE A 83 0.50 -3.96 1.88
CA ILE A 83 0.89 -5.19 2.59
C ILE A 83 2.40 -5.18 2.87
N ALA A 84 3.22 -4.98 1.84
CA ALA A 84 4.68 -4.90 2.01
C ALA A 84 5.09 -3.72 2.91
N GLY A 85 4.45 -2.57 2.75
CA GLY A 85 4.67 -1.38 3.57
C GLY A 85 4.35 -1.61 5.05
N SER A 86 3.29 -2.35 5.39
CA SER A 86 2.94 -2.65 6.79
C SER A 86 3.92 -3.59 7.48
N TYR A 87 4.52 -4.52 6.74
CA TYR A 87 5.58 -5.37 7.30
C TYR A 87 6.90 -4.63 7.49
N THR A 88 7.12 -3.51 6.78
CA THR A 88 8.39 -2.78 6.80
C THR A 88 8.80 -2.32 8.21
N PRO A 89 7.99 -1.52 8.94
CA PRO A 89 8.32 -1.13 10.31
C PRO A 89 8.28 -2.30 11.29
N PHE A 90 7.38 -3.27 11.11
CA PHE A 90 7.31 -4.44 11.99
C PHE A 90 8.63 -5.23 11.98
N LEU A 91 9.17 -5.51 10.79
CA LEU A 91 10.40 -6.30 10.66
C LEU A 91 11.66 -5.48 10.93
N LEU A 92 11.75 -4.25 10.40
CA LEU A 92 12.98 -3.43 10.50
C LEU A 92 13.10 -2.59 11.76
N VAL A 93 12.00 -2.40 12.50
CA VAL A 93 12.01 -1.60 13.75
C VAL A 93 11.77 -2.48 14.95
N SER A 94 10.75 -3.36 14.93
CA SER A 94 10.43 -4.20 16.09
C SER A 94 11.33 -5.44 16.22
N LEU A 95 11.66 -6.12 15.11
CA LEU A 95 12.51 -7.32 15.15
C LEU A 95 14.00 -7.01 15.00
N ARG A 96 14.40 -6.25 13.97
CA ARG A 96 15.81 -5.88 13.69
C ARG A 96 16.81 -7.05 13.64
N THR A 97 16.36 -8.24 13.27
CA THR A 97 17.21 -9.43 13.16
C THR A 97 17.60 -9.70 11.71
N PRO A 98 18.72 -10.42 11.44
CA PRO A 98 19.10 -10.80 10.06
C PRO A 98 17.98 -11.55 9.31
N LEU A 99 17.23 -12.39 10.02
CA LEU A 99 16.08 -13.10 9.46
C LEU A 99 14.96 -12.12 9.06
N ALA A 100 14.70 -11.06 9.84
CA ALA A 100 13.72 -10.05 9.49
C ALA A 100 14.10 -9.26 8.22
N PHE A 101 15.39 -8.98 8.01
CA PHE A 101 15.88 -8.41 6.74
C PHE A 101 15.70 -9.38 5.57
N GLY A 102 15.96 -10.68 5.77
CA GLY A 102 15.68 -11.70 4.75
C GLY A 102 14.19 -11.76 4.37
N LEU A 103 13.30 -11.76 5.37
CA LEU A 103 11.85 -11.73 5.17
C LEU A 103 11.39 -10.45 4.46
N MET A 104 12.00 -9.30 4.76
CA MET A 104 11.73 -8.04 4.05
C MET A 104 11.89 -8.21 2.53
N ILE A 105 13.02 -8.78 2.12
CA ILE A 105 13.35 -8.98 0.71
C ILE A 105 12.33 -9.91 0.07
N VAL A 106 11.96 -11.00 0.75
CA VAL A 106 10.95 -11.95 0.26
C VAL A 106 9.60 -11.28 0.06
N ILE A 107 9.10 -10.56 1.07
CA ILE A 107 7.80 -9.88 1.03
C ILE A 107 7.77 -8.85 -0.10
N TRP A 108 8.79 -7.99 -0.19
CA TRP A 108 8.86 -6.98 -1.26
C TRP A 108 9.01 -7.61 -2.65
N SER A 109 9.73 -8.73 -2.77
CA SER A 109 9.84 -9.46 -4.04
C SER A 109 8.48 -10.02 -4.47
N ILE A 110 7.72 -10.62 -3.55
CA ILE A 110 6.36 -11.10 -3.83
C ILE A 110 5.45 -9.93 -4.21
N ALA A 111 5.57 -8.78 -3.54
CA ALA A 111 4.82 -7.57 -3.86
C ALA A 111 5.06 -7.13 -5.30
N LEU A 112 6.35 -7.04 -5.67
CA LEU A 112 6.78 -6.57 -6.98
C LEU A 112 6.35 -7.56 -8.07
N ILE A 113 6.50 -8.86 -7.85
CA ILE A 113 6.01 -9.89 -8.76
C ILE A 113 4.49 -9.78 -8.93
N GLY A 114 3.73 -9.62 -7.83
CA GLY A 114 2.28 -9.42 -7.87
C GLY A 114 1.88 -8.21 -8.70
N ILE A 115 2.58 -7.08 -8.51
CA ILE A 115 2.39 -5.84 -9.28
C ILE A 115 2.69 -6.06 -10.76
N ILE A 116 3.86 -6.63 -11.10
CA ILE A 116 4.26 -6.89 -12.49
C ILE A 116 3.24 -7.80 -13.17
N MET A 117 2.84 -8.89 -12.52
CA MET A 117 1.82 -9.80 -13.03
C MET A 117 0.49 -9.09 -13.26
N LYS A 118 0.09 -8.19 -12.36
CA LYS A 118 -1.15 -7.43 -12.50
C LYS A 118 -1.10 -6.45 -13.67
N VAL A 119 0.02 -5.77 -13.86
CA VAL A 119 0.25 -4.81 -14.94
C VAL A 119 0.41 -5.50 -16.30
N ALA A 120 1.06 -6.67 -16.36
CA ALA A 120 1.26 -7.43 -17.59
C ALA A 120 -0.01 -8.20 -18.01
N PHE A 121 -0.78 -8.74 -17.06
CA PHE A 121 -1.94 -9.61 -17.32
C PHE A 121 -3.29 -8.99 -16.92
N VAL A 122 -3.48 -7.70 -17.22
CA VAL A 122 -4.68 -6.88 -16.90
C VAL A 122 -6.01 -7.59 -17.23
N TYR A 123 -6.03 -8.52 -18.19
CA TYR A 123 -7.23 -9.14 -18.74
C TYR A 123 -7.52 -10.60 -18.35
N ARG A 124 -6.58 -11.35 -17.75
CA ARG A 124 -6.69 -12.83 -17.76
C ARG A 124 -7.08 -13.49 -16.43
N PHE A 125 -6.69 -12.96 -15.26
CA PHE A 125 -6.84 -13.73 -13.99
C PHE A 125 -7.31 -12.92 -12.77
N LYS A 126 -8.62 -12.73 -12.62
CA LYS A 126 -9.21 -12.14 -11.39
C LYS A 126 -8.96 -13.02 -10.14
N LYS A 127 -9.03 -14.34 -10.27
CA LYS A 127 -8.84 -15.30 -9.15
C LYS A 127 -7.39 -15.37 -8.64
N LEU A 128 -6.41 -15.26 -9.53
CA LEU A 128 -4.98 -15.30 -9.17
C LEU A 128 -4.58 -14.08 -8.31
N SER A 129 -5.14 -12.92 -8.61
CA SER A 129 -4.93 -11.70 -7.81
C SER A 129 -5.48 -11.86 -6.38
N LEU A 130 -6.67 -12.47 -6.24
CA LEU A 130 -7.25 -12.71 -4.91
C LEU A 130 -6.39 -13.69 -4.09
N MET A 131 -5.92 -14.79 -4.71
CA MET A 131 -5.07 -15.76 -4.02
C MET A 131 -3.73 -15.16 -3.58
N THR A 132 -3.12 -14.31 -4.41
CA THR A 132 -1.85 -13.67 -4.06
C THR A 132 -1.99 -12.67 -2.93
N TYR A 133 -3.11 -11.95 -2.80
CA TYR A 133 -3.37 -11.13 -1.60
C TYR A 133 -3.49 -11.98 -0.33
N LEU A 134 -4.24 -13.08 -0.39
CA LEU A 134 -4.46 -14.00 0.74
C LEU A 134 -3.21 -14.74 1.20
N VAL A 135 -2.26 -14.99 0.29
CA VAL A 135 -0.97 -15.59 0.66
C VAL A 135 -0.04 -14.55 1.31
N MET A 136 -0.24 -13.28 0.98
CA MET A 136 0.70 -12.23 1.35
C MET A 136 0.33 -11.50 2.65
N GLY A 137 -0.96 -11.34 2.94
CA GLY A 137 -1.48 -10.75 4.18
C GLY A 137 -2.03 -11.80 5.12
#